data_AF-A0A7Z0E578-F1
#
_entry.id   AF-A0A7Z0E578-F1
#
_cell.length_a   1.000
_cell.length_b   1.000
_cell.length_c   1.000
_cell.angle_alpha   90.00
_cell.angle_beta   90.00
_cell.angle_gamma   90.00
#
_symmetry.space_group_name_H-M   'P 1'
#
loop_
_entity.id
_entity.type
_entity.pdbx_description
1 polymer ?
#
loop_
_entity_poly.entity_id
_entity_poly.type
_entity_poly.pdbx_seq_one_letter_code
_entity_poly.pdbx_strand_id
1 'polypeptide(L)'
;MGASLGRDPSIERHRDLIATVKDRASGGARTIVLPESSLGFWTPTVERFWVRALRGTDAIVIAGSAVIDAGGYDNVLVAISSEGARTLYRERMPVPGSMWQPWRALLSQSGGAQAHFFENPVVTAAGRRIAPLICYEQLIVWPVLHSMLEDPDLIVAVGNGWWTQGTSIVAIQRASAKAWARLFAKPIIFSFNT
;
A
#
# COMPACT_ATOMS: atom_id res chain seq x y z
N MET A 1 1.80 -17.01 -8.83
CA MET A 1 1.14 -15.74 -9.24
C MET A 1 1.84 -14.56 -8.54
N GLY A 2 3.09 -14.28 -8.90
CA GLY A 2 3.84 -13.09 -8.46
C GLY A 2 4.29 -12.21 -9.63
N ALA A 3 3.85 -12.53 -10.86
CA ALA A 3 4.34 -11.91 -12.09
C ALA A 3 3.61 -10.61 -12.48
N SER A 4 2.67 -10.12 -11.66
CA SER A 4 1.80 -8.98 -12.00
C SER A 4 1.79 -7.84 -10.97
N LEU A 5 2.61 -7.89 -9.92
CA LEU A 5 2.80 -6.78 -8.98
C LEU A 5 3.67 -5.72 -9.67
N GLY A 6 3.08 -4.58 -10.04
CA GLY A 6 3.79 -3.56 -10.82
C GLY A 6 3.99 -3.95 -12.29
N ARG A 7 2.92 -4.47 -12.91
CA ARG A 7 2.86 -4.99 -14.29
C ARG A 7 3.61 -4.17 -15.35
N ASP A 8 3.67 -2.86 -15.16
CA ASP A 8 4.52 -1.98 -15.95
C ASP A 8 5.58 -1.32 -15.04
N PRO A 9 6.76 -1.95 -14.88
CA PRO A 9 7.88 -1.36 -14.16
C PRO A 9 8.61 -0.32 -15.02
N SER A 10 7.99 0.12 -16.13
CA SER A 10 8.60 1.10 -17.02
C SER A 10 8.90 2.40 -16.29
N ILE A 11 9.99 3.02 -16.74
CA ILE A 11 10.35 4.34 -16.28
C ILE A 11 9.29 5.36 -16.74
N GLU A 12 8.62 5.13 -17.87
CA GLU A 12 7.49 5.91 -18.37
C GLU A 12 6.35 5.94 -17.34
N ARG A 13 5.93 4.79 -16.82
CA ARG A 13 4.87 4.72 -15.81
C ARG A 13 5.23 5.50 -14.55
N HIS A 14 6.47 5.39 -14.08
CA HIS A 14 6.92 6.18 -12.93
C HIS A 14 6.93 7.68 -13.24
N ARG A 15 7.35 8.11 -14.44
CA ARG A 15 7.31 9.51 -14.87
C ARG A 15 5.88 10.06 -14.89
N ASP A 16 4.92 9.30 -15.40
CA ASP A 16 3.51 9.69 -15.44
C ASP A 16 2.91 9.84 -14.05
N LEU A 17 3.22 8.89 -13.15
CA LEU A 17 2.80 8.97 -11.75
C LEU A 17 3.44 10.17 -11.05
N ILE A 18 4.73 10.42 -11.27
CA ILE A 18 5.43 11.60 -10.73
C ILE A 18 4.80 12.90 -11.25
N ALA A 19 4.49 12.98 -12.55
CA ALA A 19 3.86 14.15 -13.14
C ALA A 19 2.49 14.42 -12.50
N THR A 20 1.69 13.37 -12.33
CA THR A 20 0.40 13.43 -11.63
C THR A 20 0.57 13.89 -10.18
N VAL A 21 1.54 13.34 -9.45
CA VAL A 21 1.83 13.73 -8.06
C VAL A 21 2.23 15.21 -7.98
N LYS A 22 3.09 15.67 -8.88
CA LYS A 22 3.52 17.07 -8.91
C LYS A 22 2.40 18.02 -9.24
N ASP A 23 1.55 17.69 -10.20
CA ASP A 23 0.36 18.47 -10.53
C ASP A 23 -0.56 18.63 -9.31
N ARG A 24 -0.85 17.52 -8.61
CA ARG A 24 -1.63 17.56 -7.35
C ARG A 24 -0.95 18.38 -6.26
N ALA A 25 0.37 18.27 -6.13
CA ALA A 25 1.15 19.05 -5.17
C ALA A 25 1.10 20.55 -5.47
N SER A 26 1.21 20.95 -6.74
CA SER A 26 1.04 22.33 -7.19
C SER A 26 -0.38 22.84 -6.95
N GLY A 27 -1.39 21.96 -6.98
CA GLY A 27 -2.76 22.23 -6.55
C GLY A 27 -2.97 22.31 -5.02
N GLY A 28 -1.90 22.23 -4.22
CA GLY A 28 -1.93 22.37 -2.76
C GLY A 28 -2.05 21.06 -1.98
N ALA A 29 -2.10 19.89 -2.64
CA ALA A 29 -2.13 18.61 -1.94
C ALA A 29 -0.77 18.31 -1.29
N ARG A 30 -0.73 18.23 0.05
CA ARG A 30 0.50 17.92 0.80
C ARG A 30 0.74 16.43 1.02
N THR A 31 -0.30 15.62 0.95
CA THR A 31 -0.20 14.16 1.11
C THR A 31 -1.01 13.48 0.04
N ILE A 32 -0.35 12.59 -0.72
CA ILE A 32 -0.94 11.91 -1.87
C ILE A 32 -0.80 10.41 -1.64
N VAL A 33 -1.92 9.69 -1.69
CA VAL A 33 -1.95 8.24 -1.50
C VAL A 33 -2.15 7.57 -2.85
N LEU A 34 -1.20 6.75 -3.28
CA LEU A 34 -1.28 5.93 -4.48
C LEU A 34 -1.77 4.52 -4.15
N PRO A 35 -2.40 3.82 -5.12
CA PRO A 35 -2.91 2.47 -4.91
C PRO A 35 -1.83 1.45 -4.55
N GLU A 36 -2.30 0.26 -4.15
CA GLU A 36 -1.48 -0.93 -3.97
C GLU A 36 -0.66 -1.25 -5.23
N SER A 37 0.59 -1.70 -5.05
CA SER A 37 1.53 -2.07 -6.13
C SER A 37 1.85 -0.98 -7.17
N SER A 38 1.52 0.28 -6.91
CA SER A 38 1.74 1.40 -7.86
C SER A 38 3.19 1.56 -8.30
N LEU A 39 4.15 1.24 -7.42
CA LEU A 39 5.58 1.41 -7.70
C LEU A 39 6.28 0.12 -8.09
N GLY A 40 5.54 -1.00 -8.22
CA GLY A 40 6.16 -2.31 -8.45
C GLY A 40 7.18 -2.66 -7.38
N PHE A 41 8.38 -3.09 -7.79
CA PHE A 41 9.45 -3.45 -6.86
C PHE A 41 10.14 -2.23 -6.25
N TRP A 42 10.17 -2.20 -4.92
CA TRP A 42 10.86 -1.17 -4.15
C TRP A 42 12.36 -1.43 -4.15
N THR A 43 13.07 -0.78 -5.07
CA THR A 43 14.54 -0.89 -5.19
C THR A 43 15.20 0.44 -4.86
N PRO A 44 16.50 0.45 -4.51
CA PRO A 44 17.25 1.69 -4.30
C PRO A 44 17.22 2.64 -5.53
N THR A 45 17.05 2.10 -6.73
CA THR A 45 16.92 2.90 -7.96
C THR A 45 15.57 3.60 -8.03
N VAL A 46 14.47 2.88 -7.77
CA VAL A 46 13.12 3.46 -7.71
C VAL A 46 13.05 4.51 -6.59
N GLU A 47 13.61 4.20 -5.42
CA GLU A 47 13.69 5.14 -4.29
C GLU A 47 14.38 6.45 -4.69
N ARG A 48 15.63 6.37 -5.17
CA ARG A 48 16.38 7.57 -5.57
C ARG A 48 15.69 8.35 -6.69
N PHE A 49 15.05 7.65 -7.62
CA PHE A 49 14.31 8.27 -8.72
C PHE A 49 13.15 9.12 -8.19
N TRP A 50 12.34 8.56 -7.29
CA TRP A 50 11.21 9.24 -6.69
C TRP A 50 11.62 10.38 -5.75
N VAL A 51 12.58 10.16 -4.85
CA VAL A 51 13.07 11.21 -3.94
C VAL A 51 13.64 12.39 -4.73
N ARG A 52 14.44 12.13 -5.78
CA ARG A 52 14.97 13.18 -6.66
C ARG A 52 13.84 13.93 -7.37
N ALA A 53 12.83 13.21 -7.84
CA ALA A 53 11.71 13.82 -8.53
C ALA A 53 10.90 14.76 -7.63
N LEU A 54 10.73 14.43 -6.34
CA LEU A 54 9.98 15.24 -5.37
C LEU A 54 10.76 16.43 -4.82
N ARG A 55 12.05 16.60 -5.15
CA ARG A 55 12.82 17.79 -4.76
C ARG A 55 12.12 19.07 -5.23
N GLY A 56 12.09 20.07 -4.34
CA GLY A 56 11.38 21.33 -4.57
C GLY A 56 9.87 21.24 -4.36
N THR A 57 9.36 20.13 -3.84
CA THR A 57 7.97 19.98 -3.40
C THR A 57 7.92 19.62 -1.92
N ASP A 58 6.86 20.03 -1.23
CA ASP A 58 6.56 19.66 0.16
C ASP A 58 5.60 18.45 0.23
N ALA A 59 5.46 17.70 -0.87
CA ALA A 59 4.53 16.60 -0.97
C ALA A 59 5.10 15.34 -0.32
N ILE A 60 4.26 14.66 0.46
CA ILE A 60 4.50 13.31 0.97
C ILE A 60 3.65 12.34 0.16
N VAL A 61 4.30 11.40 -0.52
CA VAL A 61 3.63 10.33 -1.27
C VAL A 61 3.62 9.07 -0.42
N ILE A 62 2.44 8.48 -0.23
CA ILE A 62 2.28 7.13 0.32
C ILE A 62 1.90 6.22 -0.84
N ALA A 63 2.67 5.19 -1.13
CA ALA A 63 2.44 4.36 -2.31
C ALA A 63 2.63 2.87 -2.04
N GLY A 64 1.81 2.04 -2.67
CA GLY A 64 1.98 0.59 -2.64
C GLY A 64 3.17 0.13 -3.48
N SER A 65 3.95 -0.79 -2.94
CA SER A 65 5.12 -1.40 -3.59
C SER A 65 5.37 -2.81 -3.04
N ALA A 66 6.36 -3.51 -3.57
CA ALA A 66 6.79 -4.81 -3.07
C ALA A 66 8.30 -4.82 -2.78
N VAL A 67 8.71 -5.23 -1.59
CA VAL A 67 10.12 -5.45 -1.24
C VAL A 67 10.42 -6.93 -1.43
N ILE A 68 11.37 -7.28 -2.30
CA ILE A 68 11.76 -8.67 -2.54
C ILE A 68 12.86 -9.06 -1.56
N ASP A 69 12.76 -10.28 -1.03
CA ASP A 69 13.83 -10.94 -0.28
C ASP A 69 14.13 -12.34 -0.84
N ALA A 70 15.04 -13.09 -0.20
CA ALA A 70 15.42 -14.42 -0.66
C ALA A 70 14.28 -15.46 -0.58
N GLY A 71 13.31 -15.25 0.32
CA GLY A 71 12.20 -16.15 0.59
C GLY A 71 10.91 -15.81 -0.16
N GLY A 72 10.75 -14.57 -0.62
CA GLY A 72 9.56 -14.08 -1.30
C GLY A 72 9.54 -12.56 -1.39
N TYR A 73 8.43 -11.96 -0.98
CA TYR A 73 8.31 -10.50 -0.93
C TYR A 73 7.37 -10.02 0.18
N ASP A 74 7.56 -8.78 0.61
CA ASP A 74 6.60 -8.04 1.41
C ASP A 74 5.77 -7.15 0.49
N ASN A 75 4.44 -7.19 0.64
CA ASN A 75 3.57 -6.16 0.06
C ASN A 75 3.52 -4.98 1.03
N VAL A 76 3.93 -3.80 0.60
CA VAL A 76 4.20 -2.68 1.50
C VAL A 76 3.55 -1.38 1.04
N LEU A 77 3.34 -0.49 1.99
CA LEU A 77 3.27 0.94 1.73
C LEU A 77 4.63 1.57 2.03
N VAL A 78 5.10 2.43 1.12
CA VAL A 78 6.27 3.29 1.33
C VAL A 78 5.82 4.74 1.46
N ALA A 79 6.50 5.50 2.31
CA ALA A 79 6.39 6.95 2.38
C ALA A 79 7.60 7.58 1.69
N ILE A 80 7.37 8.57 0.83
CA ILE A 80 8.39 9.23 0.02
C ILE A 80 8.19 10.74 0.12
N SER A 81 9.29 11.48 0.32
CA SER A 81 9.34 12.93 0.30
C SER A 81 10.60 13.40 -0.43
N SER A 82 10.78 14.72 -0.52
CA SER A 82 12.02 15.33 -1.04
C SER A 82 13.25 15.02 -0.18
N GLU A 83 13.05 14.70 1.10
CA GLU A 83 14.13 14.41 2.08
C GLU A 83 14.55 12.94 2.09
N GLY A 84 13.68 12.03 1.65
CA GLY A 84 13.96 10.61 1.65
C GLY A 84 12.71 9.75 1.57
N ALA A 85 12.90 8.44 1.69
CA ALA A 85 11.82 7.47 1.69
C ALA A 85 12.03 6.39 2.75
N ARG A 86 10.95 5.70 3.13
CA ARG A 86 10.99 4.55 4.03
C ARG A 86 9.80 3.63 3.82
N THR A 87 9.97 2.35 4.13
CA THR A 87 8.84 1.43 4.31
C THR A 87 8.01 1.91 5.49
N LEU A 88 6.75 2.25 5.20
CA LEU A 88 5.81 2.79 6.17
C LEU A 88 5.03 1.66 6.85
N TYR A 89 4.62 0.65 6.11
CA TYR A 89 3.79 -0.45 6.61
C TYR A 89 3.98 -1.70 5.72
N ARG A 90 3.91 -2.89 6.30
CA ARG A 90 3.85 -4.16 5.55
C ARG A 90 2.50 -4.82 5.77
N GLU A 91 1.98 -5.42 4.72
CA GLU A 91 0.72 -6.15 4.75
C GLU A 91 0.79 -7.27 5.79
N ARG A 92 -0.12 -7.23 6.76
CA ARG A 92 -0.16 -8.21 7.83
C ARG A 92 -0.84 -9.49 7.40
N MET A 93 -1.81 -9.38 6.49
CA MET A 93 -2.54 -10.53 5.94
C MET A 93 -2.75 -10.45 4.43
N PRO A 94 -1.80 -10.98 3.64
CA PRO A 94 -1.99 -11.17 2.21
C PRO A 94 -3.05 -12.24 1.91
N VAL A 95 -3.60 -12.24 0.69
CA VAL A 95 -4.64 -13.20 0.26
C VAL A 95 -4.13 -14.65 0.41
N PRO A 96 -4.78 -15.51 1.21
CA PRO A 96 -4.42 -16.91 1.34
C PRO A 96 -4.45 -17.68 0.01
N GLY A 97 -3.43 -18.51 -0.21
CA GLY A 97 -3.31 -19.41 -1.34
C GLY A 97 -2.94 -18.78 -2.68
N SER A 98 -3.18 -17.49 -2.88
CA SER A 98 -2.69 -16.76 -4.04
C SER A 98 -1.40 -16.00 -3.71
N MET A 99 -1.45 -15.06 -2.78
CA MET A 99 -0.31 -14.25 -2.33
C MET A 99 0.46 -14.98 -1.24
N TRP A 100 -0.19 -15.25 -0.11
CA TRP A 100 0.42 -15.95 1.02
C TRP A 100 0.25 -17.47 0.85
N GLN A 101 1.37 -18.18 0.67
CA GLN A 101 1.41 -19.62 0.44
C GLN A 101 2.39 -20.27 1.43
N PRO A 102 2.01 -20.45 2.71
CA PRO A 102 2.93 -20.88 3.76
C PRO A 102 3.55 -22.26 3.52
N TRP A 103 2.88 -23.13 2.76
CA TRP A 103 3.40 -24.46 2.39
C TRP A 103 4.61 -24.41 1.45
N ARG A 104 4.86 -23.30 0.72
CA ARG A 104 6.03 -23.20 -0.15
C ARG A 104 7.33 -23.33 0.65
N ALA A 105 7.39 -22.70 1.83
CA ALA A 105 8.52 -22.81 2.73
C ALA A 105 8.75 -24.25 3.20
N LEU A 106 7.68 -25.00 3.50
CA LEU A 106 7.75 -26.42 3.89
C LEU A 106 8.25 -27.32 2.75
N LEU A 107 8.02 -26.91 1.50
CA LEU A 107 8.47 -27.62 0.30
C LEU A 107 9.81 -27.09 -0.25
N SER A 108 10.53 -26.27 0.52
CA SER A 108 11.78 -25.63 0.10
C SER A 108 11.65 -24.81 -1.20
N GLN A 109 10.48 -24.20 -1.42
CA GLN A 109 10.18 -23.34 -2.55
C GLN A 109 10.17 -21.87 -2.09
N SER A 110 10.80 -21.00 -2.86
CA SER A 110 10.75 -19.55 -2.64
C SER A 110 9.51 -18.91 -3.29
N GLY A 111 9.18 -17.69 -2.87
CA GLY A 111 8.11 -16.88 -3.43
C GLY A 111 6.84 -16.85 -2.58
N GLY A 112 5.94 -15.95 -2.95
CA GLY A 112 4.75 -15.63 -2.16
C GLY A 112 4.97 -14.38 -1.30
N ALA A 113 3.86 -13.75 -0.92
CA ALA A 113 3.86 -12.64 0.04
C ALA A 113 4.06 -13.19 1.45
N GLN A 114 4.87 -12.52 2.25
CA GLN A 114 4.98 -12.78 3.68
C GLN A 114 3.79 -12.16 4.43
N ALA A 115 3.37 -12.81 5.52
CA ALA A 115 2.30 -12.32 6.37
C ALA A 115 2.87 -11.79 7.69
N HIS A 116 2.65 -10.51 7.97
CA HIS A 116 3.16 -9.81 9.16
C HIS A 116 2.10 -9.70 10.26
N PHE A 117 1.52 -10.83 10.68
CA PHE A 117 0.35 -10.90 11.58
C PHE A 117 0.39 -9.97 12.81
N PHE A 118 1.58 -9.75 13.38
CA PHE A 118 1.78 -8.99 14.63
C PHE A 118 2.54 -7.68 14.45
N GLU A 119 2.84 -7.26 13.22
CA GLU A 119 3.50 -5.97 12.99
C GLU A 119 2.58 -4.81 13.39
N ASN A 120 3.20 -3.67 13.70
CA ASN A 120 2.52 -2.50 14.23
C ASN A 120 1.34 -2.09 13.33
N PRO A 121 0.11 -2.06 13.86
CA PRO A 121 -1.09 -1.84 13.07
C PRO A 121 -1.36 -0.36 12.74
N VAL A 122 -0.59 0.57 13.33
CA VAL A 122 -0.71 2.02 13.16
C VAL A 122 0.66 2.66 12.98
N VAL A 123 0.76 3.57 12.00
CA VAL A 123 2.02 4.18 11.59
C VAL A 123 1.85 5.67 11.43
N THR A 124 2.92 6.46 11.62
CA THR A 124 2.85 7.91 11.48
C THR A 124 3.26 8.35 10.08
N ALA A 125 2.41 9.09 9.38
CA ALA A 125 2.72 9.73 8.12
C ALA A 125 2.12 11.14 8.06
N ALA A 126 2.88 12.11 7.56
CA ALA A 126 2.46 13.53 7.48
C ALA A 126 1.93 14.08 8.83
N GLY A 127 2.55 13.68 9.95
CA GLY A 127 2.15 14.11 11.30
C GLY A 127 0.86 13.47 11.83
N ARG A 128 0.29 12.48 11.15
CA ARG A 128 -0.94 11.78 11.57
C ARG A 128 -0.69 10.29 11.79
N ARG A 129 -1.36 9.72 12.79
CA ARG A 129 -1.43 8.27 13.03
C ARG A 129 -2.43 7.68 12.03
N ILE A 130 -1.95 6.88 11.09
CA ILE A 130 -2.80 6.23 10.10
C ILE A 130 -2.91 4.73 10.42
N ALA A 131 -4.09 4.16 10.16
CA ALA A 131 -4.29 2.72 10.06
C ALA A 131 -4.31 2.31 8.59
N PRO A 132 -3.20 1.79 8.04
CA PRO A 132 -3.18 1.28 6.69
C PRO A 132 -3.96 -0.04 6.60
N LEU A 133 -4.74 -0.19 5.53
CA LEU A 133 -5.39 -1.45 5.17
C LEU A 133 -5.11 -1.73 3.70
N ILE A 134 -4.32 -2.78 3.43
CA ILE A 134 -4.00 -3.20 2.08
C ILE A 134 -5.00 -4.28 1.64
N CYS A 135 -5.69 -4.02 0.53
CA CYS A 135 -6.47 -5.00 -0.22
C CYS A 135 -7.34 -5.95 0.63
N TYR A 136 -6.86 -7.17 0.87
CA TYR A 136 -7.58 -8.23 1.56
C TYR A 136 -7.84 -7.90 3.03
N GLU A 137 -6.98 -7.09 3.66
CA GLU A 137 -7.14 -6.65 5.05
C GLU A 137 -8.46 -5.89 5.29
N GLN A 138 -9.03 -5.30 4.23
CA GLN A 138 -10.30 -4.58 4.29
C GLN A 138 -11.52 -5.50 4.44
N LEU A 139 -11.35 -6.81 4.23
CA LEU A 139 -12.41 -7.82 4.27
C LEU A 139 -12.41 -8.66 5.55
N ILE A 140 -11.34 -8.57 6.34
CA ILE A 140 -11.14 -9.39 7.53
C ILE A 140 -11.21 -8.54 8.80
N VAL A 141 -11.68 -9.15 9.88
CA VAL A 141 -12.05 -8.44 11.11
C VAL A 141 -10.82 -8.01 11.91
N TRP A 142 -9.88 -8.94 12.11
CA TRP A 142 -8.82 -8.77 13.10
C TRP A 142 -7.86 -7.60 12.80
N PRO A 143 -7.42 -7.30 11.55
CA PRO A 143 -6.47 -6.22 11.32
C PRO A 143 -7.08 -4.86 11.65
N VAL A 144 -8.38 -4.71 11.36
CA VAL A 144 -9.13 -3.49 11.68
C VAL A 144 -9.25 -3.34 13.19
N LEU A 145 -9.72 -4.37 13.92
CA LEU A 145 -9.85 -4.28 15.37
C LEU A 145 -8.50 -3.98 16.03
N HIS A 146 -7.43 -4.67 15.61
CA HIS A 146 -6.08 -4.42 16.12
C HIS A 146 -5.63 -2.98 15.86
N SER A 147 -5.87 -2.43 14.66
CA SER A 147 -5.57 -1.02 14.38
C SER A 147 -6.40 -0.05 15.21
N MET A 148 -7.68 -0.34 15.46
CA MET A 148 -8.56 0.57 16.20
C MET A 148 -8.28 0.60 17.70
N LEU A 149 -7.72 -0.47 18.27
CA LEU A 149 -7.21 -0.49 19.65
C LEU A 149 -6.10 0.54 19.88
N GLU A 150 -5.34 0.87 18.83
CA GLU A 150 -4.27 1.86 18.85
C GLU A 150 -4.76 3.29 18.51
N ASP A 151 -6.07 3.52 18.44
CA ASP A 151 -6.72 4.82 18.24
C ASP A 151 -6.07 5.70 17.13
N PRO A 152 -6.17 5.30 15.85
CA PRO A 152 -5.58 6.05 14.73
C PRO A 152 -6.41 7.30 14.42
N ASP A 153 -5.80 8.29 13.78
CA ASP A 153 -6.49 9.51 13.33
C ASP A 153 -7.37 9.27 12.10
N LEU A 154 -7.01 8.30 11.26
CA LEU A 154 -7.74 7.92 10.04
C LEU A 154 -7.33 6.55 9.51
N ILE A 155 -8.18 6.00 8.65
CA ILE A 155 -7.91 4.79 7.87
C ILE A 155 -7.40 5.18 6.49
N VAL A 156 -6.36 4.49 6.01
CA VAL A 156 -5.86 4.61 4.63
C VAL A 156 -6.03 3.24 3.95
N ALA A 157 -7.07 3.12 3.14
CA ALA A 157 -7.43 1.88 2.45
C ALA A 157 -6.92 1.93 0.99
N VAL A 158 -5.96 1.05 0.68
CA VAL A 158 -5.40 0.93 -0.68
C VAL A 158 -5.72 -0.43 -1.27
N GLY A 159 -5.87 -0.53 -2.59
CA GLY A 159 -6.09 -1.82 -3.23
C GLY A 159 -5.77 -1.84 -4.72
N ASN A 160 -5.50 -3.04 -5.23
CA ASN A 160 -5.28 -3.31 -6.63
C ASN A 160 -6.55 -3.93 -7.26
N GLY A 161 -7.37 -3.12 -7.90
CA GLY A 161 -8.61 -3.52 -8.54
C GLY A 161 -8.45 -4.16 -9.93
N TRP A 162 -7.28 -4.02 -10.57
CA TRP A 162 -7.08 -4.44 -11.97
C TRP A 162 -7.42 -5.91 -12.24
N TRP A 163 -6.94 -6.84 -11.41
CA TRP A 163 -7.19 -8.28 -11.60
C TRP A 163 -8.64 -8.67 -11.30
N THR A 164 -9.40 -7.76 -10.69
CA THR A 164 -10.80 -7.93 -10.30
C THR A 164 -11.75 -7.17 -11.22
N GLN A 165 -11.26 -6.61 -12.32
CA GLN A 165 -12.07 -5.83 -13.26
C GLN A 165 -13.28 -6.66 -13.73
N GLY A 166 -14.47 -6.08 -13.65
CA GLY A 166 -15.72 -6.77 -13.97
C GLY A 166 -16.32 -7.62 -12.83
N THR A 167 -15.71 -7.62 -11.64
CA THR A 167 -16.25 -8.27 -10.43
C THR A 167 -16.70 -7.26 -9.37
N SER A 168 -17.34 -7.73 -8.30
CA SER A 168 -17.76 -6.91 -7.17
C SER A 168 -16.69 -6.68 -6.10
N ILE A 169 -15.46 -7.23 -6.26
CA ILE A 169 -14.46 -7.29 -5.18
C ILE A 169 -14.10 -5.89 -4.66
N VAL A 170 -13.74 -4.95 -5.54
CA VAL A 170 -13.41 -3.56 -5.13
C VAL A 170 -14.60 -2.86 -4.47
N ALA A 171 -15.81 -3.12 -4.95
CA ALA A 171 -17.02 -2.53 -4.35
C ALA A 171 -17.24 -3.07 -2.93
N ILE A 172 -17.05 -4.37 -2.71
CA ILE A 172 -17.15 -5.00 -1.39
C ILE A 172 -16.04 -4.48 -0.47
N GLN A 173 -14.78 -4.41 -0.91
CA GLN A 173 -13.68 -3.85 -0.13
C GLN A 173 -13.98 -2.42 0.35
N ARG A 174 -14.41 -1.55 -0.56
CA ARG A 174 -14.81 -0.18 -0.22
C ARG A 174 -15.99 -0.13 0.75
N ALA A 175 -17.00 -0.97 0.56
CA ALA A 175 -18.16 -1.02 1.43
C ALA A 175 -17.77 -1.47 2.85
N SER A 176 -17.00 -2.55 2.97
CA SER A 176 -16.50 -3.08 4.24
C SER A 176 -15.64 -2.07 4.99
N ALA A 177 -14.65 -1.47 4.31
CA ALA A 177 -13.79 -0.47 4.93
C ALA A 177 -14.56 0.80 5.36
N LYS A 178 -15.56 1.24 4.58
CA LYS A 178 -16.47 2.34 4.97
C LYS A 178 -17.31 1.98 6.20
N ALA A 179 -17.80 0.75 6.30
CA ALA A 179 -18.57 0.31 7.45
C ALA A 179 -17.73 0.36 8.73
N TRP A 180 -16.49 -0.13 8.68
CA TRP A 180 -15.54 -0.03 9.79
C TRP A 180 -15.19 1.41 10.17
N ALA A 181 -14.90 2.25 9.18
CA ALA A 181 -14.63 3.67 9.40
C ALA A 181 -15.80 4.36 10.13
N ARG A 182 -17.03 4.06 9.73
CA ARG A 182 -18.25 4.57 10.40
C ARG A 182 -18.42 4.03 11.81
N LEU A 183 -18.18 2.74 12.02
CA LEU A 183 -18.31 2.11 13.34
C LEU A 183 -17.39 2.76 14.38
N PHE A 184 -16.15 3.06 13.99
CA PHE A 184 -15.14 3.65 14.88
C PHE A 184 -15.03 5.17 14.78
N ALA A 185 -15.96 5.83 14.08
CA ALA A 185 -15.95 7.27 13.85
C ALA A 185 -14.61 7.81 13.31
N LYS A 186 -13.96 7.06 12.41
CA LYS A 186 -12.69 7.43 11.77
C LYS A 186 -12.90 7.96 10.35
N PRO A 187 -12.22 9.04 9.95
CA PRO A 187 -12.09 9.40 8.54
C PRO A 187 -11.41 8.27 7.76
N ILE A 188 -11.72 8.17 6.46
CA ILE A 188 -11.11 7.17 5.58
C ILE A 188 -10.71 7.78 4.23
N ILE A 189 -9.52 7.40 3.77
CA ILE A 189 -8.99 7.71 2.43
C ILE A 189 -8.96 6.41 1.63
N PHE A 190 -9.42 6.46 0.38
CA PHE A 190 -9.37 5.34 -0.55
C PHE A 190 -8.42 5.63 -1.71
N SER A 191 -7.55 4.69 -2.05
CA SER A 191 -6.75 4.74 -3.29
C SER A 191 -6.70 3.39 -3.98
N PHE A 192 -7.35 3.29 -5.14
CA PHE A 192 -7.49 2.05 -5.90
C PHE A 192 -7.12 2.30 -7.36
N ASN A 193 -6.45 1.33 -7.95
CA ASN A 193 -6.34 1.26 -9.41
C ASN A 193 -7.56 0.51 -9.99
N THR A 194 -7.79 0.69 -11.29
CA THR A 194 -8.86 0.05 -12.08
C THR A 194 -8.28 -0.68 -13.26
#